data_AF-A0AAV9DV95-F1
#
_entry.id   AF-A0AAV9DV95-F1
#
_cell.length_a   1.000
_cell.length_b   1.000
_cell.length_c   1.000
_cell.angle_alpha   90.00
_cell.angle_beta   90.00
_cell.angle_gamma   90.00
#
_symmetry.space_group_name_H-M   'P 1'
#
loop_
_entity.id
_entity.type
_entity.pdbx_description
1 polymer ?
#
loop_
_entity_poly.entity_id
_entity_poly.type
_entity_poly.pdbx_seq_one_letter_code
_entity_poly.pdbx_strand_id
1 'polypeptide(L)'
;MRDSMLKVYGALRMYVKMLLMWNAKILINGGDHDEVNTSLLEARNLVVLRQNSIISSNANLGVSGQGLLKLSGHGDAIKGQRLFLSLFYNIAVGPGSVLQAPLDNKLDSSLATSSCCGSQKCPEELIMPPEDCHFNNSLSFTLQICRVEDLTVNGLVKGSIIHIHRSRTVIIDADGMISASELGCRDGVGKGNFSKHGAGGGAGHGGKGGTGIYNGLVSQGGQQYGDADLPCELGSGNGGSNEFSDNVAGGGMIVMGSLKWPLSRLEIYGSLKADGQSYREAKINSNGTLVGGLGGGSGGTILLFLQVLVLGDNSSLTITGGSGGPVGGGGGGGGRVHLHWSNIATGDEYVQIATINGSINTSGGLGSNGGQHGGEGTITGKKCPKGLYGTFCSECPVGTYKDVDGSDPSLCTPCSFEKLPHRASFVYVRGGVNQSSCPYRCLSDKYKMPNCYTPLEELIYTFGGPWPFALLLLITLVVLSLLLSALRIKLVKSDFGYHAANPIGHPHHHSFPSLLSLAEVPGTSRAEETSKPCA
;
A
#
# COMPACT_ATOMS: atom_id res chain seq x y z
N MET A 1 -35.94 17.55 -15.27
CA MET A 1 -36.50 18.32 -14.14
C MET A 1 -35.65 19.56 -13.96
N ARG A 2 -36.26 20.75 -13.94
CA ARG A 2 -35.55 22.02 -13.81
C ARG A 2 -36.32 22.93 -12.88
N ASP A 3 -35.63 23.53 -11.91
CA ASP A 3 -36.20 24.50 -10.94
C ASP A 3 -37.49 23.98 -10.28
N SER A 4 -37.50 22.68 -9.93
CA SER A 4 -38.72 21.95 -9.55
C SER A 4 -38.50 21.07 -8.33
N MET A 5 -39.54 20.87 -7.54
CA MET A 5 -39.54 19.95 -6.39
C MET A 5 -40.61 18.88 -6.56
N LEU A 6 -40.19 17.61 -6.51
CA LEU A 6 -41.07 16.46 -6.42
C LEU A 6 -41.06 15.95 -4.96
N LYS A 7 -42.21 15.96 -4.30
CA LYS A 7 -42.39 15.34 -2.98
C LYS A 7 -43.18 14.05 -3.14
N VAL A 8 -42.66 12.97 -2.59
CA VAL A 8 -43.27 11.64 -2.63
C VAL A 8 -43.50 11.19 -1.19
N TYR A 9 -44.71 10.72 -0.90
CA TYR A 9 -45.06 10.09 0.37
C TYR A 9 -45.28 8.60 0.10
N GLY A 10 -44.57 7.74 0.81
CA GLY A 10 -44.47 6.30 0.56
C GLY A 10 -43.26 5.91 -0.29
N ALA A 11 -43.35 4.80 -1.01
CA ALA A 11 -42.29 4.27 -1.87
C ALA A 11 -42.31 4.89 -3.26
N LEU A 12 -41.19 5.51 -3.69
CA LEU A 12 -41.02 5.92 -5.09
C LEU A 12 -40.58 4.71 -5.92
N ARG A 13 -41.32 4.37 -6.99
CA ARG A 13 -40.84 3.48 -8.05
C ARG A 13 -40.81 4.25 -9.36
N MET A 14 -39.61 4.62 -9.80
CA MET A 14 -39.43 5.43 -11.01
C MET A 14 -38.55 4.70 -12.02
N TYR A 15 -39.05 4.56 -13.25
CA TYR A 15 -38.32 3.99 -14.38
C TYR A 15 -38.20 5.03 -15.47
N VAL A 16 -36.98 5.46 -15.78
CA VAL A 16 -36.72 6.51 -16.77
C VAL A 16 -35.59 6.12 -17.71
N LYS A 17 -35.63 6.64 -18.94
CA LYS A 17 -34.49 6.48 -19.85
C LYS A 17 -33.31 7.35 -19.42
N MET A 18 -33.59 8.60 -19.06
CA MET A 18 -32.61 9.58 -18.63
C MET A 18 -33.21 10.42 -17.50
N LEU A 19 -32.47 10.63 -16.41
CA LEU A 19 -32.83 11.57 -15.36
C LEU A 19 -31.85 12.75 -15.40
N LEU A 20 -32.34 13.88 -15.90
CA LEU A 20 -31.60 15.14 -15.90
C LEU A 20 -32.24 16.07 -14.88
N MET A 21 -31.49 16.44 -13.84
CA MET A 21 -31.92 17.34 -12.78
C MET A 21 -31.05 18.60 -12.79
N TRP A 22 -31.69 19.75 -12.80
CA TRP A 22 -31.05 21.06 -12.76
C TRP A 22 -31.74 21.93 -11.70
N ASN A 23 -31.07 22.23 -10.58
CA ASN A 23 -31.69 22.94 -9.46
C ASN A 23 -33.06 22.36 -9.05
N ALA A 24 -33.12 21.03 -9.07
CA ALA A 24 -34.34 20.27 -8.80
C ALA A 24 -34.15 19.31 -7.62
N LYS A 25 -35.24 19.07 -6.88
CA LYS A 25 -35.23 18.24 -5.68
C LYS A 25 -36.27 17.11 -5.78
N ILE A 26 -35.87 15.89 -5.48
CA ILE A 26 -36.75 14.73 -5.26
C ILE A 26 -36.65 14.39 -3.77
N LEU A 27 -37.74 14.61 -3.04
CA LEU A 27 -37.82 14.37 -1.60
C LEU A 27 -38.82 13.23 -1.36
N ILE A 28 -38.33 12.13 -0.81
CA ILE A 28 -39.10 10.92 -0.57
C ILE A 28 -39.25 10.74 0.93
N ASN A 29 -40.49 10.75 1.40
CA ASN A 29 -40.85 10.41 2.76
C ASN A 29 -41.43 9.00 2.76
N GLY A 30 -40.58 8.00 3.05
CA GLY A 30 -40.90 6.58 3.05
C GLY A 30 -41.75 6.08 4.23
N GLY A 31 -42.10 6.94 5.19
CA GLY A 31 -42.85 6.56 6.39
C GLY A 31 -41.98 6.46 7.66
N ASP A 32 -42.63 6.24 8.80
CA ASP A 32 -42.01 6.15 10.12
C ASP A 32 -41.45 4.73 10.41
N HIS A 33 -40.67 4.62 11.49
CA HIS A 33 -39.74 3.54 11.83
C HIS A 33 -40.22 2.07 11.74
N ASP A 34 -41.53 1.80 11.69
CA ASP A 34 -42.09 0.44 11.72
C ASP A 34 -42.31 -0.18 10.32
N GLU A 35 -42.41 0.63 9.26
CA GLU A 35 -42.52 0.15 7.86
C GLU A 35 -41.50 0.86 6.96
N VAL A 36 -40.26 0.35 6.92
CA VAL A 36 -39.20 0.91 6.07
C VAL A 36 -39.49 0.63 4.60
N ASN A 37 -40.19 1.55 3.95
CA ASN A 37 -40.45 1.47 2.53
C ASN A 37 -39.16 1.63 1.72
N THR A 38 -39.09 0.88 0.62
CA THR A 38 -37.97 0.94 -0.32
C THR A 38 -38.37 1.76 -1.54
N SER A 39 -37.62 2.81 -1.80
CA SER A 39 -37.71 3.58 -3.04
C SER A 39 -36.68 3.10 -4.06
N LEU A 40 -37.11 2.88 -5.29
CA LEU A 40 -36.28 2.44 -6.40
C LEU A 40 -36.35 3.43 -7.56
N LEU A 41 -35.18 3.87 -8.01
CA LEU A 41 -34.99 4.72 -9.18
C LEU A 41 -34.13 3.96 -10.18
N GLU A 42 -34.72 3.56 -11.30
CA GLU A 42 -34.02 2.89 -12.38
C GLU A 42 -33.89 3.82 -13.59
N ALA A 43 -32.65 4.02 -14.04
CA ALA A 43 -32.32 4.86 -15.18
C ALA A 43 -31.54 4.09 -16.24
N ARG A 44 -32.13 3.87 -17.44
CA ARG A 44 -31.47 3.04 -18.47
C ARG A 44 -30.14 3.61 -18.96
N ASN A 45 -30.04 4.91 -19.21
CA ASN A 45 -28.84 5.51 -19.82
C ASN A 45 -28.03 6.36 -18.85
N LEU A 46 -28.64 7.39 -18.27
CA LEU A 46 -27.88 8.37 -17.49
C LEU A 46 -28.72 9.02 -16.40
N VAL A 47 -28.06 9.31 -15.28
CA VAL A 47 -28.54 10.14 -14.18
C VAL A 47 -27.54 11.27 -14.00
N VAL A 48 -27.97 12.50 -14.25
CA VAL A 48 -27.10 13.67 -14.09
C VAL A 48 -27.80 14.70 -13.22
N LEU A 49 -27.16 14.99 -12.09
CA LEU A 49 -27.54 16.08 -11.20
C LEU A 49 -26.63 17.27 -11.52
N ARG A 50 -27.22 18.46 -11.57
CA ARG A 50 -26.54 19.74 -11.76
C ARG A 50 -27.16 20.82 -10.88
N GLN A 51 -26.31 21.70 -10.37
CA GLN A 51 -26.67 22.92 -9.66
C GLN A 51 -27.61 22.67 -8.47
N ASN A 52 -27.09 22.23 -7.33
CA ASN A 52 -27.84 22.05 -6.08
C ASN A 52 -29.04 21.08 -6.20
N SER A 53 -28.88 20.05 -7.03
CA SER A 53 -29.91 19.05 -7.27
C SER A 53 -29.84 17.90 -6.27
N ILE A 54 -30.95 17.58 -5.62
CA ILE A 54 -30.96 16.65 -4.47
C ILE A 54 -31.98 15.53 -4.69
N ILE A 55 -31.55 14.29 -4.50
CA ILE A 55 -32.44 13.13 -4.31
C ILE A 55 -32.27 12.70 -2.86
N SER A 56 -33.33 12.77 -2.05
CA SER A 56 -33.27 12.47 -0.63
C SER A 56 -34.39 11.55 -0.23
N SER A 57 -34.08 10.50 0.54
CA SER A 57 -35.05 9.59 1.15
C SER A 57 -34.74 9.43 2.64
N ASN A 58 -35.75 9.52 3.51
CA ASN A 58 -35.63 9.14 4.92
C ASN A 58 -35.72 7.62 5.15
N ALA A 59 -35.95 6.84 4.09
CA ALA A 59 -35.96 5.38 4.11
C ALA A 59 -34.89 4.81 3.15
N ASN A 60 -35.05 3.56 2.72
CA ASN A 60 -34.11 2.92 1.81
C ASN A 60 -34.26 3.49 0.39
N LEU A 61 -33.14 3.84 -0.25
CA LEU A 61 -33.07 4.39 -1.60
C LEU A 61 -32.14 3.55 -2.47
N GLY A 62 -32.71 2.88 -3.46
CA GLY A 62 -31.97 2.22 -4.54
C GLY A 62 -31.96 3.10 -5.78
N VAL A 63 -30.77 3.31 -6.35
CA VAL A 63 -30.57 3.95 -7.65
C VAL A 63 -29.78 2.99 -8.53
N SER A 64 -30.42 2.50 -9.59
CA SER A 64 -29.80 1.59 -10.55
C SER A 64 -29.80 2.19 -11.94
N GLY A 65 -28.83 1.81 -12.77
CA GLY A 65 -28.80 2.20 -14.17
C GLY A 65 -27.67 1.58 -14.94
N GLN A 66 -27.64 1.64 -16.28
CA GLN A 66 -26.65 0.91 -17.10
C GLN A 66 -25.56 1.79 -17.73
N GLY A 67 -25.57 3.11 -17.48
CA GLY A 67 -24.60 4.03 -18.04
C GLY A 67 -23.93 4.89 -16.99
N LEU A 68 -24.17 6.20 -17.03
CA LEU A 68 -23.44 7.17 -16.20
C LEU A 68 -24.33 7.73 -15.08
N LEU A 69 -23.85 7.66 -13.84
CA LEU A 69 -24.35 8.47 -12.73
C LEU A 69 -23.34 9.59 -12.45
N LYS A 70 -23.73 10.84 -12.66
CA LYS A 70 -22.84 11.99 -12.48
C LYS A 70 -23.49 13.09 -11.65
N LEU A 71 -22.88 13.40 -10.51
CA LEU A 71 -23.18 14.59 -9.73
C LEU A 71 -22.15 15.65 -10.14
N SER A 72 -22.60 16.75 -10.76
CA SER A 72 -21.68 17.68 -11.45
C SER A 72 -21.54 19.04 -10.76
N GLY A 73 -22.48 19.42 -9.90
CA GLY A 73 -22.58 20.74 -9.30
C GLY A 73 -22.36 20.72 -7.79
N HIS A 74 -21.87 21.85 -7.27
CA HIS A 74 -21.82 22.09 -5.84
C HIS A 74 -23.24 22.01 -5.24
N GLY A 75 -23.38 21.27 -4.13
CA GLY A 75 -24.66 21.02 -3.47
C GLY A 75 -25.49 19.90 -4.08
N ASP A 76 -25.03 19.26 -5.17
CA ASP A 76 -25.71 18.07 -5.68
C ASP A 76 -25.58 16.93 -4.68
N ALA A 77 -26.68 16.23 -4.38
CA ALA A 77 -26.64 15.16 -3.40
C ALA A 77 -27.60 14.01 -3.70
N ILE A 78 -27.16 12.80 -3.39
CA ILE A 78 -28.03 11.63 -3.25
C ILE A 78 -27.89 11.13 -1.83
N LYS A 79 -28.99 11.19 -1.09
CA LYS A 79 -29.04 10.89 0.34
C LYS A 79 -30.12 9.87 0.63
N GLY A 80 -29.81 8.92 1.51
CA GLY A 80 -30.75 7.89 1.94
C GLY A 80 -30.46 7.50 3.38
N GLN A 81 -31.44 6.91 4.07
CA GLN A 81 -31.13 6.20 5.32
C GLN A 81 -30.25 4.98 5.04
N ARG A 82 -30.56 4.27 3.95
CA ARG A 82 -29.64 3.35 3.27
C ARG A 82 -29.63 3.68 1.79
N LEU A 83 -28.45 3.72 1.18
CA LEU A 83 -28.25 4.07 -0.21
C LEU A 83 -27.60 2.92 -0.96
N PHE A 84 -28.24 2.49 -2.04
CA PHE A 84 -27.75 1.40 -2.89
C PHE A 84 -27.60 1.92 -4.31
N LEU A 85 -26.37 1.92 -4.82
CA LEU A 85 -26.05 2.31 -6.19
C LEU A 85 -25.61 1.07 -6.95
N SER A 86 -26.27 0.74 -8.06
CA SER A 86 -25.93 -0.48 -8.80
C SER A 86 -26.00 -0.37 -10.31
N LEU A 87 -25.25 -1.25 -10.97
CA LEU A 87 -25.25 -1.52 -12.42
C LEU A 87 -24.67 -0.41 -13.31
N PHE A 88 -24.29 0.73 -12.75
CA PHE A 88 -23.75 1.85 -13.53
C PHE A 88 -22.39 1.48 -14.13
N TYR A 89 -22.14 1.86 -15.37
CA TYR A 89 -20.80 1.74 -15.93
C TYR A 89 -19.82 2.67 -15.21
N ASN A 90 -20.21 3.93 -15.00
CA ASN A 90 -19.39 4.92 -14.31
C ASN A 90 -20.22 5.70 -13.29
N ILE A 91 -19.65 5.90 -12.10
CA ILE A 91 -20.17 6.83 -11.10
C ILE A 91 -19.13 7.92 -10.87
N ALA A 92 -19.52 9.17 -11.10
CA ALA A 92 -18.69 10.34 -10.88
C ALA A 92 -19.34 11.27 -9.85
N VAL A 93 -18.71 11.41 -8.68
CA VAL A 93 -19.10 12.34 -7.63
C VAL A 93 -18.24 13.59 -7.76
N GLY A 94 -18.78 14.63 -8.40
CA GLY A 94 -18.05 15.87 -8.66
C GLY A 94 -17.74 16.69 -7.40
N PRO A 95 -16.90 17.74 -7.54
CA PRO A 95 -16.54 18.62 -6.43
C PRO A 95 -17.76 19.25 -5.77
N GLY A 96 -17.81 19.24 -4.43
CA GLY A 96 -18.95 19.76 -3.65
C GLY A 96 -20.24 18.95 -3.77
N SER A 97 -20.22 17.79 -4.47
CA SER A 97 -21.32 16.82 -4.49
C SER A 97 -21.20 15.80 -3.37
N VAL A 98 -22.33 15.22 -2.95
CA VAL A 98 -22.39 14.32 -1.80
C VAL A 98 -23.20 13.06 -2.08
N LEU A 99 -22.60 11.89 -1.87
CA LEU A 99 -23.31 10.63 -1.67
C LEU A 99 -23.30 10.32 -0.17
N GLN A 100 -24.48 10.17 0.44
CA GLN A 100 -24.56 10.05 1.90
C GLN A 100 -25.59 9.02 2.35
N ALA A 101 -25.16 8.12 3.23
CA ALA A 101 -26.06 7.29 4.03
C ALA A 101 -25.39 6.85 5.35
N PRO A 102 -25.96 7.19 6.52
CA PRO A 102 -27.35 7.60 6.76
C PRO A 102 -27.66 9.07 6.44
N LEU A 103 -28.94 9.42 6.35
CA LEU A 103 -29.43 10.75 5.99
C LEU A 103 -28.98 11.81 7.00
N ASP A 104 -29.06 11.49 8.29
CA ASP A 104 -28.64 12.34 9.40
C ASP A 104 -27.35 11.83 10.06
N ASN A 105 -26.52 12.78 10.52
CA ASN A 105 -25.30 12.46 11.28
C ASN A 105 -25.59 11.95 12.70
N LYS A 106 -26.82 12.14 13.18
CA LYS A 106 -27.29 11.56 14.43
C LYS A 106 -27.81 10.17 14.10
N LEU A 107 -26.96 9.18 14.38
CA LEU A 107 -27.32 7.76 14.37
C LEU A 107 -28.35 7.49 15.48
N ASP A 108 -29.58 7.99 15.34
CA ASP A 108 -30.72 7.43 16.06
C ASP A 108 -31.00 6.09 15.38
N SER A 109 -30.30 5.07 15.88
CA SER A 109 -30.62 3.67 15.71
C SER A 109 -31.08 3.28 14.29
N SER A 110 -30.22 3.39 13.27
CA SER A 110 -30.37 2.44 12.17
C SER A 110 -30.14 1.05 12.76
N LEU A 111 -31.21 0.26 12.92
CA LEU A 111 -31.20 -1.10 13.48
C LEU A 111 -30.06 -1.99 12.91
N ALA A 112 -29.62 -1.71 11.69
CA ALA A 112 -28.49 -2.34 11.00
C ALA A 112 -27.11 -2.01 11.59
N THR A 113 -26.87 -0.78 12.03
CA THR A 113 -25.57 -0.41 12.62
C THR A 113 -25.48 -0.93 14.05
N SER A 114 -26.60 -0.89 14.80
CA SER A 114 -26.66 -1.40 16.18
C SER A 114 -26.43 -2.90 16.30
N SER A 115 -26.87 -3.71 15.32
CA SER A 115 -26.63 -5.16 15.33
C SER A 115 -25.14 -5.50 15.16
N CYS A 116 -24.39 -4.67 14.43
CA CYS A 116 -22.95 -4.83 14.24
C CYS A 116 -22.11 -4.34 15.44
N CYS A 117 -22.68 -3.62 16.40
CA CYS A 117 -21.94 -3.08 17.54
C CYS A 117 -21.66 -4.09 18.66
N GLY A 118 -22.48 -5.14 18.77
CA GLY A 118 -22.34 -6.19 19.78
C GLY A 118 -21.71 -7.49 19.26
N SER A 119 -21.49 -7.62 17.95
CA SER A 119 -20.95 -8.82 17.32
C SER A 119 -19.51 -8.60 16.85
N GLN A 120 -18.61 -9.51 17.20
CA GLN A 120 -17.26 -9.60 16.62
C GLN A 120 -17.22 -10.55 15.40
N LYS A 121 -18.36 -11.14 15.02
CA LYS A 121 -18.41 -12.03 13.85
C LYS A 121 -18.56 -11.20 12.58
N CYS A 122 -17.63 -11.37 11.64
CA CYS A 122 -17.70 -10.76 10.32
C CYS A 122 -18.94 -11.29 9.55
N PRO A 123 -19.83 -10.41 9.07
CA PRO A 123 -20.91 -10.79 8.16
C PRO A 123 -20.35 -11.44 6.88
N GLU A 124 -20.86 -12.62 6.51
CA GLU A 124 -20.42 -13.32 5.30
C GLU A 124 -20.65 -12.47 4.04
N GLU A 125 -21.65 -11.60 4.02
CA GLU A 125 -21.98 -10.74 2.87
C GLU A 125 -20.91 -9.67 2.60
N LEU A 126 -20.04 -9.34 3.56
CA LEU A 126 -18.88 -8.47 3.35
C LEU A 126 -17.74 -9.18 2.63
N ILE A 127 -17.58 -10.48 2.88
CA ILE A 127 -16.47 -11.29 2.36
C ILE A 127 -16.87 -11.96 1.04
N MET A 128 -18.11 -12.45 0.99
CA MET A 128 -18.72 -13.19 -0.11
C MET A 128 -20.09 -12.58 -0.47
N PRO A 129 -20.10 -11.38 -1.07
CA PRO A 129 -21.34 -10.73 -1.45
C PRO A 129 -22.11 -11.53 -2.52
N PRO A 130 -23.45 -11.43 -2.52
CA PRO A 130 -24.30 -12.08 -3.52
C PRO A 130 -24.00 -11.55 -4.93
N GLU A 131 -24.19 -12.40 -5.95
CA GLU A 131 -23.81 -12.04 -7.31
C GLU A 131 -24.69 -10.97 -7.96
N ASP A 132 -25.95 -10.91 -7.55
CA ASP A 132 -26.99 -10.25 -8.33
C ASP A 132 -27.12 -8.75 -8.07
N CYS A 133 -26.33 -8.18 -7.13
CA CYS A 133 -26.42 -6.78 -6.70
C CYS A 133 -27.86 -6.33 -6.37
N HIS A 134 -28.79 -7.27 -6.19
CA HIS A 134 -30.18 -6.96 -5.95
C HIS A 134 -30.30 -6.39 -4.56
N PHE A 135 -31.12 -5.37 -4.48
CA PHE A 135 -31.43 -4.71 -3.23
C PHE A 135 -32.02 -5.73 -2.25
N ASN A 136 -31.29 -6.01 -1.18
CA ASN A 136 -31.74 -6.88 -0.10
C ASN A 136 -31.81 -6.08 1.20
N ASN A 137 -33.02 -5.97 1.76
CA ASN A 137 -33.28 -5.25 3.00
C ASN A 137 -32.61 -5.85 4.23
N SER A 138 -32.17 -7.12 4.18
CA SER A 138 -31.49 -7.79 5.29
C SER A 138 -30.05 -7.35 5.49
N LEU A 139 -29.43 -6.70 4.50
CA LEU A 139 -28.02 -6.32 4.56
C LEU A 139 -27.80 -5.15 5.53
N SER A 140 -26.74 -5.24 6.35
CA SER A 140 -26.39 -4.21 7.35
C SER A 140 -25.73 -2.95 6.77
N PHE A 141 -25.58 -2.84 5.45
CA PHE A 141 -24.86 -1.74 4.81
C PHE A 141 -25.68 -0.45 4.83
N THR A 142 -25.02 0.68 5.11
CA THR A 142 -25.65 1.99 4.95
C THR A 142 -25.44 2.53 3.54
N LEU A 143 -24.27 2.32 2.94
CA LEU A 143 -23.98 2.71 1.57
C LEU A 143 -23.36 1.53 0.81
N GLN A 144 -24.03 1.07 -0.24
CA GLN A 144 -23.53 0.00 -1.09
C GLN A 144 -23.38 0.47 -2.54
N ILE A 145 -22.22 0.19 -3.15
CA ILE A 145 -21.95 0.38 -4.57
C ILE A 145 -21.62 -0.98 -5.18
N CYS A 146 -22.36 -1.38 -6.21
CA CYS A 146 -22.27 -2.73 -6.79
C CYS A 146 -22.27 -2.74 -8.31
N ARG A 147 -21.41 -3.55 -8.94
CA ARG A 147 -21.28 -3.65 -10.41
C ARG A 147 -21.09 -2.27 -11.04
N VAL A 148 -19.97 -1.65 -10.69
CA VAL A 148 -19.56 -0.36 -11.25
C VAL A 148 -18.16 -0.48 -11.82
N GLU A 149 -17.97 -0.22 -13.11
CA GLU A 149 -16.63 -0.35 -13.70
C GLU A 149 -15.68 0.66 -13.04
N ASP A 150 -16.02 1.94 -13.10
CA ASP A 150 -15.20 3.02 -12.53
C ASP A 150 -16.00 3.92 -11.58
N LEU A 151 -15.48 4.10 -10.36
CA LEU A 151 -15.95 5.08 -9.39
C LEU A 151 -14.92 6.18 -9.22
N THR A 152 -15.28 7.42 -9.56
CA THR A 152 -14.44 8.61 -9.38
C THR A 152 -15.07 9.54 -8.34
N VAL A 153 -14.30 9.87 -7.31
CA VAL A 153 -14.75 10.71 -6.18
C VAL A 153 -13.88 11.97 -6.12
N ASN A 154 -14.46 13.11 -6.52
CA ASN A 154 -13.92 14.46 -6.29
C ASN A 154 -14.70 15.20 -5.18
N GLY A 155 -15.89 14.72 -4.83
CA GLY A 155 -16.73 15.21 -3.75
C GLY A 155 -16.62 14.35 -2.49
N LEU A 156 -17.75 14.16 -1.79
CA LEU A 156 -17.83 13.39 -0.55
C LEU A 156 -18.70 12.14 -0.71
N VAL A 157 -18.16 10.97 -0.39
CA VAL A 157 -18.93 9.75 -0.12
C VAL A 157 -18.88 9.48 1.37
N LYS A 158 -20.04 9.50 2.03
CA LYS A 158 -20.13 9.37 3.48
C LYS A 158 -21.08 8.25 3.89
N GLY A 159 -20.64 7.38 4.80
CA GLY A 159 -21.54 6.42 5.43
C GLY A 159 -20.95 5.57 6.54
N SER A 160 -21.80 4.96 7.37
CA SER A 160 -21.38 4.13 8.51
C SER A 160 -20.72 2.83 8.08
N ILE A 161 -21.36 2.09 7.16
CA ILE A 161 -20.80 0.89 6.54
C ILE A 161 -20.86 1.10 5.04
N ILE A 162 -19.71 1.41 4.46
CA ILE A 162 -19.52 1.64 3.03
C ILE A 162 -18.99 0.34 2.42
N HIS A 163 -19.77 -0.27 1.52
CA HIS A 163 -19.39 -1.49 0.84
C HIS A 163 -19.37 -1.28 -0.67
N ILE A 164 -18.17 -1.25 -1.26
CA ILE A 164 -17.96 -1.12 -2.70
C ILE A 164 -17.48 -2.47 -3.21
N HIS A 165 -18.29 -3.18 -3.99
CA HIS A 165 -17.90 -4.50 -4.48
C HIS A 165 -18.24 -4.68 -5.93
N ARG A 166 -17.54 -5.64 -6.56
CA ARG A 166 -17.61 -5.89 -8.00
C ARG A 166 -17.42 -4.59 -8.78
N SER A 167 -16.47 -3.79 -8.32
CA SER A 167 -15.99 -2.61 -9.03
C SER A 167 -14.60 -2.89 -9.57
N ARG A 168 -14.21 -2.26 -10.67
CA ARG A 168 -12.87 -2.46 -11.24
C ARG A 168 -11.88 -1.45 -10.70
N THR A 169 -12.23 -0.17 -10.79
CA THR A 169 -11.37 0.94 -10.37
C THR A 169 -12.11 1.87 -9.42
N VAL A 170 -11.45 2.25 -8.33
CA VAL A 170 -11.91 3.34 -7.45
C VAL A 170 -10.81 4.40 -7.40
N ILE A 171 -11.17 5.63 -7.73
CA ILE A 171 -10.27 6.79 -7.74
C ILE A 171 -10.83 7.85 -6.82
N ILE A 172 -10.08 8.19 -5.77
CA ILE A 172 -10.35 9.33 -4.89
C ILE A 172 -9.41 10.44 -5.34
N ASP A 173 -9.94 11.43 -6.07
CA ASP A 173 -9.18 12.56 -6.57
C ASP A 173 -8.71 13.47 -5.42
N ALA A 174 -7.84 14.45 -5.67
CA ALA A 174 -7.17 15.27 -4.65
C ALA A 174 -8.15 15.93 -3.65
N ASP A 175 -9.26 16.48 -4.15
CA ASP A 175 -10.31 17.10 -3.31
C ASP A 175 -11.36 16.08 -2.81
N GLY A 176 -11.26 14.84 -3.28
CA GLY A 176 -12.19 13.76 -2.99
C GLY A 176 -12.03 13.18 -1.59
N MET A 177 -13.16 12.76 -1.01
CA MET A 177 -13.16 12.09 0.28
C MET A 177 -14.18 10.94 0.32
N ILE A 178 -13.72 9.76 0.75
CA ILE A 178 -14.59 8.68 1.23
C ILE A 178 -14.42 8.60 2.75
N SER A 179 -15.50 8.80 3.50
CA SER A 179 -15.45 8.87 4.96
C SER A 179 -16.53 8.06 5.64
N ALA A 180 -16.11 7.17 6.53
CA ALA A 180 -16.93 6.51 7.54
C ALA A 180 -16.65 7.06 8.95
N SER A 181 -16.00 8.21 9.05
CA SER A 181 -15.59 8.78 10.34
C SER A 181 -16.80 9.19 11.19
N GLU A 182 -16.72 8.97 12.50
CA GLU A 182 -17.75 9.35 13.50
C GLU A 182 -19.12 8.67 13.28
N LEU A 183 -19.16 7.61 12.47
CA LEU A 183 -20.38 6.91 12.08
C LEU A 183 -20.41 5.44 12.52
N GLY A 184 -19.49 5.05 13.41
CA GLY A 184 -19.46 3.75 14.06
C GLY A 184 -20.39 3.65 15.26
N CYS A 185 -20.04 2.76 16.17
CA CYS A 185 -20.84 2.46 17.33
C CYS A 185 -20.69 3.53 18.41
N ARG A 186 -21.80 3.92 19.04
CA ARG A 186 -21.81 4.79 20.24
C ARG A 186 -21.58 4.00 21.53
N ASP A 187 -22.00 2.74 21.51
CA ASP A 187 -21.77 1.74 22.54
C ASP A 187 -21.36 0.44 21.87
N GLY A 188 -20.53 -0.39 22.49
CA GLY A 188 -20.00 -1.58 21.83
C GLY A 188 -18.96 -2.34 22.63
N VAL A 189 -18.32 -3.31 21.99
CA VAL A 189 -17.36 -4.23 22.61
C VAL A 189 -16.21 -3.50 23.32
N GLY A 190 -15.64 -2.48 22.68
CA GLY A 190 -14.53 -1.72 23.24
C GLY A 190 -14.99 -0.41 23.87
N LYS A 191 -16.19 -0.35 24.44
CA LYS A 191 -16.69 0.85 25.10
C LYS A 191 -15.72 1.36 26.16
N GLY A 192 -15.49 2.67 26.16
CA GLY A 192 -14.79 3.35 27.25
C GLY A 192 -15.62 3.31 28.54
N ASN A 193 -14.98 3.22 29.71
CA ASN A 193 -15.71 3.30 30.97
C ASN A 193 -16.00 4.76 31.34
N PHE A 194 -17.15 5.02 31.94
CA PHE A 194 -17.52 6.35 32.43
C PHE A 194 -17.88 6.29 33.91
N SER A 195 -17.12 7.01 34.74
CA SER A 195 -17.43 7.12 36.16
C SER A 195 -18.59 8.11 36.39
N LYS A 196 -19.44 7.84 37.39
CA LYS A 196 -20.58 8.70 37.76
C LYS A 196 -20.20 10.16 38.09
N HIS A 197 -18.93 10.41 38.38
CA HIS A 197 -18.42 11.73 38.77
C HIS A 197 -17.57 12.39 37.65
N GLY A 198 -17.59 11.87 36.42
CA GLY A 198 -17.14 12.58 35.22
C GLY A 198 -15.86 12.08 34.54
N ALA A 199 -15.07 11.18 35.13
CA ALA A 199 -13.90 10.62 34.43
C ALA A 199 -14.37 9.66 33.31
N GLY A 200 -14.09 10.00 32.04
CA GLY A 200 -14.38 9.16 30.87
C GLY A 200 -13.13 8.58 30.22
N GLY A 201 -13.04 7.25 30.19
CA GLY A 201 -12.02 6.52 29.43
C GLY A 201 -12.37 6.51 27.94
N GLY A 202 -11.35 6.56 27.09
CA GLY A 202 -11.52 6.45 25.64
C GLY A 202 -11.97 5.05 25.23
N ALA A 203 -12.65 4.93 24.11
CA ALA A 203 -13.02 3.63 23.56
C ALA A 203 -11.80 2.92 22.94
N GLY A 204 -11.78 1.59 22.94
CA GLY A 204 -10.81 0.76 22.24
C GLY A 204 -11.38 0.21 20.93
N HIS A 205 -10.52 -0.11 19.97
CA HIS A 205 -10.76 -0.88 18.74
C HIS A 205 -9.46 -0.78 17.95
N GLY A 206 -8.84 -1.88 17.52
CA GLY A 206 -7.50 -1.84 16.89
C GLY A 206 -6.35 -1.50 17.85
N GLY A 207 -6.55 -0.53 18.73
CA GLY A 207 -5.71 -0.19 19.87
C GLY A 207 -6.54 -0.06 21.15
N LYS A 208 -5.86 -0.03 22.32
CA LYS A 208 -6.52 0.16 23.62
C LYS A 208 -6.92 1.62 23.81
N GLY A 209 -8.10 1.89 24.35
CA GLY A 209 -8.50 3.24 24.73
C GLY A 209 -7.68 3.78 25.91
N GLY A 210 -7.44 5.09 25.91
CA GLY A 210 -6.73 5.79 26.95
C GLY A 210 -7.56 5.92 28.23
N THR A 211 -6.89 5.89 29.38
CA THR A 211 -7.49 6.09 30.70
C THR A 211 -7.90 7.55 30.90
N GLY A 212 -9.13 7.81 31.34
CA GLY A 212 -9.57 9.15 31.76
C GLY A 212 -9.27 9.39 33.24
N ILE A 213 -8.83 10.60 33.58
CA ILE A 213 -8.49 11.01 34.96
C ILE A 213 -9.15 12.36 35.26
N TYR A 214 -10.03 12.40 36.26
CA TYR A 214 -10.68 13.63 36.70
C TYR A 214 -10.82 13.68 38.22
N ASN A 215 -10.35 14.75 38.86
CA ASN A 215 -10.40 14.94 40.32
C ASN A 215 -9.92 13.72 41.14
N GLY A 216 -8.84 13.06 40.69
CA GLY A 216 -8.29 11.86 41.34
C GLY A 216 -9.04 10.56 41.04
N LEU A 217 -10.18 10.63 40.36
CA LEU A 217 -10.91 9.46 39.86
C LEU A 217 -10.31 8.99 38.54
N VAL A 218 -10.19 7.68 38.41
CA VAL A 218 -9.59 7.01 37.26
C VAL A 218 -10.63 6.15 36.58
N SER A 219 -10.83 6.35 35.27
CA SER A 219 -11.71 5.53 34.46
C SER A 219 -10.92 4.86 33.33
N GLN A 220 -10.89 3.54 33.33
CA GLN A 220 -10.15 2.76 32.34
C GLN A 220 -10.75 2.94 30.94
N GLY A 221 -9.87 3.01 29.93
CA GLY A 221 -10.31 2.96 28.54
C GLY A 221 -10.75 1.56 28.12
N GLY A 222 -11.47 1.49 27.00
CA GLY A 222 -11.94 0.26 26.39
C GLY A 222 -10.79 -0.62 25.90
N GLN A 223 -11.00 -1.94 25.90
CA GLN A 223 -10.00 -2.89 25.42
C GLN A 223 -9.92 -2.90 23.89
N GLN A 224 -8.77 -3.33 23.36
CA GLN A 224 -8.61 -3.67 21.95
C GLN A 224 -9.48 -4.90 21.62
N TYR A 225 -10.13 -4.91 20.46
CA TYR A 225 -10.92 -6.05 19.97
C TYR A 225 -10.86 -6.15 18.43
N GLY A 226 -11.47 -7.20 17.89
CA GLY A 226 -11.54 -7.50 16.47
C GLY A 226 -10.29 -8.22 15.95
N ASP A 227 -10.42 -8.85 14.79
CA ASP A 227 -9.32 -9.57 14.13
C ASP A 227 -8.44 -8.60 13.32
N ALA A 228 -7.12 -8.68 13.49
CA ALA A 228 -6.19 -7.85 12.73
C ALA A 228 -6.04 -8.36 11.29
N ASP A 229 -6.16 -9.66 11.03
CA ASP A 229 -5.95 -10.27 9.72
C ASP A 229 -7.23 -10.36 8.87
N LEU A 230 -8.39 -10.07 9.48
CA LEU A 230 -9.68 -9.96 8.78
C LEU A 230 -10.64 -9.05 9.58
N PRO A 231 -10.34 -7.75 9.71
CA PRO A 231 -11.15 -6.83 10.51
C PRO A 231 -12.52 -6.60 9.85
N CYS A 232 -13.58 -6.73 10.64
CA CYS A 232 -14.96 -6.54 10.19
C CYS A 232 -15.84 -5.92 11.27
N GLU A 233 -15.23 -5.20 12.22
CA GLU A 233 -15.93 -4.59 13.32
C GLU A 233 -15.99 -3.08 13.15
N LEU A 234 -17.05 -2.46 13.64
CA LEU A 234 -17.13 -1.00 13.74
C LEU A 234 -16.31 -0.54 14.95
N GLY A 235 -15.79 0.68 14.89
CA GLY A 235 -15.20 1.35 16.05
C GLY A 235 -16.24 1.58 17.14
N SER A 236 -15.81 1.53 18.39
CA SER A 236 -16.64 1.70 19.58
C SER A 236 -16.63 3.13 20.08
N GLY A 237 -17.70 3.47 20.78
CA GLY A 237 -17.91 4.77 21.37
C GLY A 237 -17.73 4.76 22.88
N ASN A 238 -18.04 5.91 23.48
CA ASN A 238 -18.22 6.02 24.91
C ASN A 238 -19.70 6.28 25.17
N GLY A 239 -20.37 5.35 25.84
CA GLY A 239 -21.77 5.49 26.25
C GLY A 239 -21.82 6.08 27.65
N GLY A 240 -22.29 7.33 27.76
CA GLY A 240 -22.54 7.98 29.04
C GLY A 240 -23.65 7.29 29.84
N SER A 241 -23.67 7.50 31.15
CA SER A 241 -24.79 7.07 32.00
C SER A 241 -26.07 7.83 31.62
N ASN A 242 -27.22 7.14 31.62
CA ASN A 242 -28.57 7.55 31.20
C ASN A 242 -29.09 8.96 31.58
N GLU A 243 -28.39 9.73 32.42
CA GLU A 243 -28.76 11.11 32.76
C GLU A 243 -28.15 12.16 31.82
N PHE A 244 -27.13 11.82 31.02
CA PHE A 244 -26.44 12.75 30.13
C PHE A 244 -26.43 12.24 28.68
N SER A 245 -27.15 12.92 27.80
CA SER A 245 -27.38 12.59 26.39
C SER A 245 -26.16 12.69 25.45
N ASP A 246 -24.94 12.78 25.98
CA ASP A 246 -23.73 12.92 25.17
C ASP A 246 -23.00 11.57 25.06
N ASN A 247 -23.05 10.99 23.87
CA ASN A 247 -22.30 9.80 23.52
C ASN A 247 -21.34 10.13 22.38
N VAL A 248 -20.13 9.59 22.46
CA VAL A 248 -19.13 9.72 21.39
C VAL A 248 -19.20 8.47 20.52
N ALA A 249 -19.22 8.63 19.19
CA ALA A 249 -19.24 7.52 18.25
C ALA A 249 -17.82 7.08 17.85
N GLY A 250 -17.61 5.79 17.66
CA GLY A 250 -16.42 5.27 16.99
C GLY A 250 -16.43 5.53 15.49
N GLY A 251 -15.36 5.12 14.81
CA GLY A 251 -15.27 5.12 13.35
C GLY A 251 -16.11 4.00 12.73
N GLY A 252 -16.62 4.23 11.53
CA GLY A 252 -17.38 3.26 10.76
C GLY A 252 -16.49 2.23 10.06
N MET A 253 -17.05 1.57 9.04
CA MET A 253 -16.38 0.53 8.28
C MET A 253 -16.42 0.83 6.79
N ILE A 254 -15.28 0.64 6.13
CA ILE A 254 -15.16 0.73 4.67
C ILE A 254 -14.63 -0.60 4.16
N VAL A 255 -15.39 -1.26 3.29
CA VAL A 255 -15.01 -2.50 2.63
C VAL A 255 -15.02 -2.30 1.12
N MET A 256 -13.90 -2.60 0.46
CA MET A 256 -13.77 -2.51 -0.99
C MET A 256 -13.32 -3.85 -1.59
N GLY A 257 -14.02 -4.32 -2.62
CA GLY A 257 -13.82 -5.63 -3.23
C GLY A 257 -14.35 -6.78 -2.37
N SER A 258 -14.07 -8.01 -2.79
CA SER A 258 -14.38 -9.24 -2.03
C SER A 258 -13.39 -10.36 -2.37
N LEU A 259 -13.47 -11.50 -1.68
CA LEU A 259 -12.63 -12.66 -1.99
C LEU A 259 -12.78 -13.14 -3.44
N LYS A 260 -14.02 -13.11 -3.95
CA LYS A 260 -14.34 -13.54 -5.32
C LYS A 260 -14.06 -12.46 -6.35
N TRP A 261 -14.32 -11.21 -6.00
CA TRP A 261 -14.25 -10.06 -6.90
C TRP A 261 -13.39 -8.94 -6.28
N PRO A 262 -12.06 -9.13 -6.21
CA PRO A 262 -11.16 -8.09 -5.71
C PRO A 262 -11.17 -6.90 -6.67
N LEU A 263 -10.97 -5.71 -6.11
CA LEU A 263 -10.79 -4.48 -6.86
C LEU A 263 -9.50 -4.59 -7.69
N SER A 264 -9.54 -4.23 -8.98
CA SER A 264 -8.32 -4.25 -9.79
C SER A 264 -7.35 -3.16 -9.36
N ARG A 265 -7.87 -1.98 -8.99
CA ARG A 265 -7.05 -0.81 -8.69
C ARG A 265 -7.76 0.18 -7.78
N LEU A 266 -7.11 0.57 -6.68
CA LEU A 266 -7.50 1.67 -5.81
C LEU A 266 -6.45 2.78 -5.91
N GLU A 267 -6.87 3.97 -6.32
CA GLU A 267 -6.01 5.16 -6.34
C GLU A 267 -6.57 6.23 -5.40
N ILE A 268 -5.73 6.68 -4.47
CA ILE A 268 -6.09 7.65 -3.45
C ILE A 268 -5.12 8.84 -3.60
N TYR A 269 -5.62 9.92 -4.18
CA TYR A 269 -4.96 11.24 -4.22
C TYR A 269 -5.55 12.19 -3.17
N GLY A 270 -6.80 11.97 -2.75
CA GLY A 270 -7.46 12.70 -1.67
C GLY A 270 -7.43 11.97 -0.33
N SER A 271 -8.61 11.77 0.27
CA SER A 271 -8.75 11.24 1.64
C SER A 271 -9.65 10.00 1.75
N LEU A 272 -9.17 8.97 2.45
CA LEU A 272 -9.95 7.81 2.88
C LEU A 272 -9.95 7.73 4.41
N LYS A 273 -11.11 7.91 5.05
CA LYS A 273 -11.19 8.11 6.51
C LYS A 273 -12.20 7.22 7.20
N ALA A 274 -11.83 6.64 8.34
CA ALA A 274 -12.78 6.03 9.28
C ALA A 274 -12.37 6.37 10.72
N ASP A 275 -12.16 7.66 11.00
CA ASP A 275 -11.70 8.15 12.30
C ASP A 275 -12.80 8.09 13.38
N GLY A 276 -12.38 7.94 14.64
CA GLY A 276 -13.25 8.05 15.80
C GLY A 276 -13.62 9.49 16.13
N GLN A 277 -14.81 9.70 16.70
CA GLN A 277 -15.28 11.04 17.07
C GLN A 277 -14.47 11.61 18.25
N SER A 278 -14.08 12.88 18.13
CA SER A 278 -13.44 13.64 19.22
C SER A 278 -14.49 14.41 20.04
N TYR A 279 -14.30 14.49 21.36
CA TYR A 279 -15.13 15.34 22.21
C TYR A 279 -14.37 16.62 22.56
N ARG A 280 -14.83 17.78 22.09
CA ARG A 280 -14.12 19.07 22.24
C ARG A 280 -14.80 20.06 23.19
N GLU A 281 -16.02 19.76 23.62
CA GLU A 281 -16.81 20.67 24.44
C GLU A 281 -16.55 20.42 25.93
N ALA A 282 -16.40 21.50 26.70
CA ALA A 282 -16.33 21.43 28.16
C ALA A 282 -17.72 21.67 28.73
N LYS A 283 -18.24 20.71 29.50
CA LYS A 283 -19.54 20.87 30.17
C LYS A 283 -19.38 21.54 31.53
N ILE A 284 -20.32 22.43 31.83
CA ILE A 284 -20.44 23.12 33.11
C ILE A 284 -21.75 22.66 33.76
N ASN A 285 -21.69 22.20 35.01
CA ASN A 285 -22.87 21.85 35.81
C ASN A 285 -23.74 23.09 36.11
N SER A 286 -24.99 22.88 36.52
CA SER A 286 -25.88 23.93 37.01
C SER A 286 -25.28 24.76 38.16
N ASN A 287 -24.32 24.19 38.89
CA ASN A 287 -23.58 24.83 39.98
C ASN A 287 -22.31 25.58 39.51
N GLY A 288 -22.06 25.69 38.21
CA GLY A 288 -20.89 26.38 37.64
C GLY A 288 -19.58 25.57 37.64
N THR A 289 -19.58 24.32 38.13
CA THR A 289 -18.39 23.46 38.15
C THR A 289 -18.22 22.67 36.85
N LEU A 290 -16.98 22.46 36.41
CA LEU A 290 -16.70 21.64 35.23
C LEU A 290 -17.10 20.17 35.48
N VAL A 291 -17.79 19.56 34.53
CA VAL A 291 -18.04 18.11 34.50
C VAL A 291 -16.84 17.45 33.83
N GLY A 292 -16.40 16.31 34.36
CA GLY A 292 -15.34 15.55 33.73
C GLY A 292 -15.69 15.16 32.28
N GLY A 293 -14.67 15.13 31.42
CA GLY A 293 -14.82 14.95 29.98
C GLY A 293 -15.09 13.51 29.59
N LEU A 294 -15.87 13.34 28.52
CA LEU A 294 -16.05 12.04 27.87
C LEU A 294 -14.75 11.58 27.21
N GLY A 295 -14.54 10.26 27.15
CA GLY A 295 -13.45 9.71 26.35
C GLY A 295 -13.73 9.81 24.84
N GLY A 296 -12.67 9.81 24.04
CA GLY A 296 -12.77 9.80 22.59
C GLY A 296 -13.25 8.46 22.03
N GLY A 297 -13.91 8.48 20.88
CA GLY A 297 -14.33 7.27 20.16
C GLY A 297 -13.13 6.59 19.50
N SER A 298 -13.16 5.26 19.33
CA SER A 298 -12.06 4.55 18.68
C SER A 298 -12.16 4.65 17.15
N GLY A 299 -11.03 4.47 16.47
CA GLY A 299 -10.98 4.39 15.01
C GLY A 299 -11.80 3.22 14.47
N GLY A 300 -12.15 3.27 13.19
CA GLY A 300 -12.97 2.28 12.51
C GLY A 300 -12.18 1.16 11.84
N THR A 301 -12.78 0.54 10.83
CA THR A 301 -12.19 -0.54 10.03
C THR A 301 -12.11 -0.18 8.56
N ILE A 302 -10.97 -0.45 7.92
CA ILE A 302 -10.81 -0.42 6.47
C ILE A 302 -10.33 -1.80 6.02
N LEU A 303 -11.17 -2.53 5.28
CA LEU A 303 -10.88 -3.85 4.74
C LEU A 303 -10.88 -3.78 3.20
N LEU A 304 -9.73 -4.06 2.59
CA LEU A 304 -9.56 -3.88 1.15
C LEU A 304 -9.13 -5.18 0.49
N PHE A 305 -9.96 -5.69 -0.42
CA PHE A 305 -9.63 -6.78 -1.33
C PHE A 305 -9.23 -6.19 -2.68
N LEU A 306 -7.94 -6.18 -3.01
CA LEU A 306 -7.45 -5.51 -4.21
C LEU A 306 -6.23 -6.18 -4.85
N GLN A 307 -5.90 -5.75 -6.06
CA GLN A 307 -4.68 -6.12 -6.78
C GLN A 307 -3.62 -5.00 -6.72
N VAL A 308 -4.03 -3.74 -6.89
CA VAL A 308 -3.12 -2.58 -6.90
C VAL A 308 -3.61 -1.44 -6.00
N LEU A 309 -2.73 -0.90 -5.16
CA LEU A 309 -2.94 0.31 -4.35
C LEU A 309 -1.97 1.42 -4.78
N VAL A 310 -2.50 2.60 -5.04
CA VAL A 310 -1.71 3.83 -5.20
C VAL A 310 -2.20 4.83 -4.17
N LEU A 311 -1.31 5.23 -3.27
CA LEU A 311 -1.51 6.33 -2.33
C LEU A 311 -0.60 7.47 -2.78
N GLY A 312 -1.15 8.44 -3.52
CA GLY A 312 -0.41 9.52 -4.16
C GLY A 312 0.12 10.57 -3.19
N ASP A 313 0.85 11.56 -3.70
CA ASP A 313 1.41 12.63 -2.89
C ASP A 313 0.29 13.45 -2.22
N ASN A 314 0.50 13.92 -0.98
CA ASN A 314 -0.49 14.66 -0.17
C ASN A 314 -1.82 13.94 0.13
N SER A 315 -1.93 12.67 -0.23
CA SER A 315 -3.10 11.85 0.12
C SER A 315 -3.03 11.35 1.57
N SER A 316 -4.19 11.01 2.13
CA SER A 316 -4.28 10.50 3.50
C SER A 316 -5.25 9.32 3.63
N LEU A 317 -4.80 8.27 4.31
CA LEU A 317 -5.61 7.17 4.81
C LEU A 317 -5.60 7.23 6.34
N THR A 318 -6.74 7.55 6.97
CA THR A 318 -6.81 7.76 8.42
C THR A 318 -7.87 6.90 9.10
N ILE A 319 -7.48 6.27 10.20
CA ILE A 319 -8.35 5.47 11.08
C ILE A 319 -7.97 5.72 12.55
N THR A 320 -7.76 6.99 12.86
CA THR A 320 -7.27 7.47 14.15
C THR A 320 -8.35 7.42 15.22
N GLY A 321 -7.92 7.28 16.47
CA GLY A 321 -8.80 7.46 17.62
C GLY A 321 -9.16 8.93 17.83
N GLY A 322 -10.37 9.19 18.31
CA GLY A 322 -10.84 10.52 18.67
C GLY A 322 -10.14 11.05 19.92
N SER A 323 -9.98 12.37 20.01
CA SER A 323 -9.41 13.02 21.20
C SER A 323 -10.40 13.03 22.35
N GLY A 324 -9.89 12.80 23.57
CA GLY A 324 -10.65 12.85 24.80
C GLY A 324 -11.07 14.26 25.19
N GLY A 325 -12.19 14.36 25.89
CA GLY A 325 -12.78 15.61 26.36
C GLY A 325 -11.82 16.46 27.17
N PRO A 326 -11.90 17.79 27.09
CA PRO A 326 -10.89 18.69 27.65
C PRO A 326 -10.70 18.52 29.16
N VAL A 327 -11.69 18.02 29.90
CA VAL A 327 -11.65 17.89 31.36
C VAL A 327 -11.30 16.45 31.78
N GLY A 328 -10.12 15.96 31.41
CA GLY A 328 -9.61 14.67 31.90
C GLY A 328 -10.01 13.44 31.08
N GLY A 329 -10.53 13.62 29.85
CA GLY A 329 -10.95 12.52 28.99
C GLY A 329 -9.77 11.74 28.40
N GLY A 330 -9.89 10.41 28.37
CA GLY A 330 -8.93 9.54 27.69
C GLY A 330 -9.12 9.54 26.17
N GLY A 331 -8.02 9.42 25.42
CA GLY A 331 -8.08 9.32 23.95
C GLY A 331 -8.59 7.96 23.46
N GLY A 332 -9.29 7.93 22.32
CA GLY A 332 -9.74 6.66 21.71
C GLY A 332 -8.59 5.86 21.11
N GLY A 333 -8.69 4.53 21.03
CA GLY A 333 -7.71 3.68 20.33
C GLY A 333 -7.79 3.85 18.81
N GLY A 334 -6.66 3.69 18.11
CA GLY A 334 -6.61 3.70 16.64
C GLY A 334 -7.14 2.40 16.05
N GLY A 335 -7.82 2.45 14.89
CA GLY A 335 -8.59 1.34 14.32
C GLY A 335 -7.78 0.24 13.60
N ARG A 336 -8.39 -0.41 12.61
CA ARG A 336 -7.73 -1.48 11.83
C ARG A 336 -7.78 -1.24 10.32
N VAL A 337 -6.65 -1.45 9.65
CA VAL A 337 -6.55 -1.55 8.19
C VAL A 337 -6.04 -2.94 7.82
N HIS A 338 -6.72 -3.63 6.91
CA HIS A 338 -6.25 -4.88 6.33
C HIS A 338 -6.26 -4.83 4.80
N LEU A 339 -5.12 -5.20 4.21
CA LEU A 339 -4.90 -5.28 2.78
C LEU A 339 -4.89 -6.75 2.33
N HIS A 340 -6.04 -7.22 1.85
CA HIS A 340 -6.22 -8.57 1.34
C HIS A 340 -5.83 -8.65 -0.14
N TRP A 341 -4.53 -8.81 -0.40
CA TRP A 341 -3.99 -8.89 -1.75
C TRP A 341 -4.50 -10.09 -2.55
N SER A 342 -4.73 -9.87 -3.84
CA SER A 342 -5.13 -10.90 -4.80
C SER A 342 -4.18 -10.92 -6.00
N ASN A 343 -3.99 -12.09 -6.60
CA ASN A 343 -3.22 -12.29 -7.83
C ASN A 343 -1.81 -11.67 -7.81
N ILE A 344 -1.08 -11.83 -6.69
CA ILE A 344 0.32 -11.39 -6.60
C ILE A 344 1.17 -12.26 -7.54
N ALA A 345 1.62 -11.68 -8.64
CA ALA A 345 2.59 -12.32 -9.54
C ALA A 345 3.94 -12.51 -8.82
N THR A 346 4.72 -13.52 -9.21
CA THR A 346 6.01 -13.85 -8.56
C THR A 346 7.13 -14.01 -9.58
N GLY A 347 8.38 -13.88 -9.14
CA GLY A 347 9.56 -13.96 -10.02
C GLY A 347 9.57 -12.86 -11.08
N ASP A 348 9.86 -13.24 -12.33
CA ASP A 348 10.03 -12.29 -13.44
C ASP A 348 8.76 -11.51 -13.82
N GLU A 349 7.58 -12.01 -13.43
CA GLU A 349 6.28 -11.35 -13.63
C GLU A 349 5.90 -10.39 -12.50
N TYR A 350 6.69 -10.33 -11.41
CA TYR A 350 6.36 -9.49 -10.27
C TYR A 350 6.34 -8.01 -10.67
N VAL A 351 5.25 -7.35 -10.29
CA VAL A 351 5.09 -5.89 -10.38
C VAL A 351 4.72 -5.40 -8.99
N GLN A 352 5.28 -4.26 -8.60
CA GLN A 352 4.95 -3.61 -7.34
C GLN A 352 3.43 -3.37 -7.24
N ILE A 353 2.81 -3.98 -6.24
CA ILE A 353 1.36 -3.93 -6.03
C ILE A 353 0.90 -2.72 -5.21
N ALA A 354 1.81 -2.04 -4.52
CA ALA A 354 1.50 -0.87 -3.70
C ALA A 354 2.54 0.23 -3.87
N THR A 355 2.08 1.45 -4.18
CA THR A 355 2.91 2.67 -4.19
C THR A 355 2.39 3.61 -3.10
N ILE A 356 3.21 3.88 -2.09
CA ILE A 356 2.81 4.63 -0.89
C ILE A 356 3.65 5.91 -0.80
N ASN A 357 3.16 7.00 -1.37
CA ASN A 357 3.78 8.32 -1.26
C ASN A 357 3.03 9.24 -0.27
N GLY A 358 1.75 8.96 -0.01
CA GLY A 358 0.94 9.68 0.97
C GLY A 358 1.12 9.17 2.41
N SER A 359 0.21 9.59 3.29
CA SER A 359 0.24 9.27 4.72
C SER A 359 -0.80 8.21 5.10
N ILE A 360 -0.38 7.22 5.91
CA ILE A 360 -1.28 6.27 6.55
C ILE A 360 -1.18 6.50 8.06
N ASN A 361 -2.29 6.90 8.70
CA ASN A 361 -2.31 7.20 10.12
C ASN A 361 -3.31 6.31 10.88
N THR A 362 -2.78 5.52 11.81
CA THR A 362 -3.52 4.61 12.69
C THR A 362 -3.29 4.93 14.17
N SER A 363 -2.86 6.14 14.49
CA SER A 363 -2.54 6.53 15.86
C SER A 363 -3.78 6.52 16.77
N GLY A 364 -3.55 6.32 18.07
CA GLY A 364 -4.57 6.61 19.07
C GLY A 364 -4.84 8.11 19.17
N GLY A 365 -6.01 8.44 19.72
CA GLY A 365 -6.41 9.81 20.01
C GLY A 365 -5.68 10.39 21.21
N LEU A 366 -5.64 11.71 21.29
CA LEU A 366 -4.98 12.41 22.38
C LEU A 366 -5.84 12.39 23.65
N GLY A 367 -5.20 12.13 24.80
CA GLY A 367 -5.81 12.37 26.11
C GLY A 367 -5.69 13.84 26.51
N SER A 368 -6.55 14.28 27.43
CA SER A 368 -6.65 15.68 27.86
C SER A 368 -6.56 15.80 29.39
N ASN A 369 -5.93 16.87 29.90
CA ASN A 369 -5.86 17.21 31.34
C ASN A 369 -5.53 16.03 32.29
N GLY A 370 -4.48 15.28 31.97
CA GLY A 370 -4.04 14.11 32.73
C GLY A 370 -4.62 12.78 32.23
N GLY A 371 -5.60 12.81 31.31
CA GLY A 371 -6.03 11.64 30.56
C GLY A 371 -4.90 11.07 29.69
N GLN A 372 -4.85 9.75 29.58
CA GLN A 372 -3.86 9.04 28.78
C GLN A 372 -4.28 9.00 27.31
N HIS A 373 -3.28 8.93 26.42
CA HIS A 373 -3.47 8.72 24.99
C HIS A 373 -4.00 7.32 24.71
N GLY A 374 -4.76 7.18 23.62
CA GLY A 374 -5.11 5.86 23.10
C GLY A 374 -3.89 5.16 22.50
N GLY A 375 -3.92 3.83 22.49
CA GLY A 375 -2.94 3.01 21.79
C GLY A 375 -3.11 3.05 20.28
N GLU A 376 -2.02 2.75 19.56
CA GLU A 376 -2.02 2.64 18.11
C GLU A 376 -2.87 1.47 17.62
N GLY A 377 -3.44 1.66 16.43
CA GLY A 377 -4.14 0.62 15.67
C GLY A 377 -3.20 -0.31 14.92
N THR A 378 -3.77 -1.09 14.00
CA THR A 378 -3.00 -2.08 13.22
C THR A 378 -3.15 -1.88 11.73
N ILE A 379 -2.06 -2.04 10.99
CA ILE A 379 -2.03 -2.17 9.52
C ILE A 379 -1.48 -3.55 9.18
N THR A 380 -2.32 -4.41 8.64
CA THR A 380 -1.95 -5.78 8.27
C THR A 380 -2.15 -6.01 6.78
N GLY A 381 -1.52 -7.05 6.26
CA GLY A 381 -1.67 -7.47 4.88
C GLY A 381 -1.67 -8.98 4.79
N LYS A 382 -2.24 -9.50 3.71
CA LYS A 382 -2.21 -10.93 3.42
C LYS A 382 -0.76 -11.45 3.40
N LYS A 383 -0.58 -12.70 3.86
CA LYS A 383 0.72 -13.40 3.80
C LYS A 383 1.28 -13.36 2.38
N CYS A 384 2.50 -12.84 2.24
CA CYS A 384 3.15 -12.69 0.96
C CYS A 384 3.75 -14.01 0.46
N PRO A 385 3.74 -14.26 -0.86
CA PRO A 385 4.37 -15.44 -1.45
C PRO A 385 5.90 -15.38 -1.27
N LYS A 386 6.57 -16.50 -1.58
CA LYS A 386 8.03 -16.62 -1.60
C LYS A 386 8.72 -15.45 -2.29
N GLY A 387 9.87 -15.01 -1.77
CA GLY A 387 10.63 -13.86 -2.27
C GLY A 387 10.13 -12.46 -1.84
N LEU A 388 8.89 -12.33 -1.32
CA LEU A 388 8.28 -11.05 -0.93
C LEU A 388 8.01 -10.94 0.57
N TYR A 389 8.02 -9.75 1.17
CA TYR A 389 7.75 -9.58 2.61
C TYR A 389 7.03 -8.25 2.92
N GLY A 390 6.63 -8.08 4.19
CA GLY A 390 5.95 -6.90 4.70
C GLY A 390 4.46 -6.84 4.35
N THR A 391 3.81 -5.77 4.79
CA THR A 391 2.37 -5.55 4.57
C THR A 391 2.01 -5.36 3.10
N PHE A 392 2.94 -4.83 2.30
CA PHE A 392 2.74 -4.49 0.89
C PHE A 392 3.37 -5.50 -0.09
N CYS A 393 3.89 -6.62 0.42
CA CYS A 393 4.60 -7.64 -0.36
C CYS A 393 5.69 -7.07 -1.26
N SER A 394 6.63 -6.36 -0.62
CA SER A 394 7.84 -5.83 -1.26
C SER A 394 8.88 -6.93 -1.45
N GLU A 395 9.75 -6.79 -2.44
CA GLU A 395 10.84 -7.74 -2.70
C GLU A 395 11.82 -7.81 -1.51
N CYS A 396 12.22 -9.01 -1.10
CA CYS A 396 13.27 -9.20 -0.09
C CYS A 396 14.57 -8.48 -0.52
N PRO A 397 15.35 -7.92 0.42
CA PRO A 397 16.60 -7.21 0.11
C PRO A 397 17.60 -8.07 -0.67
N VAL A 398 18.41 -7.44 -1.51
CA VAL A 398 19.47 -8.13 -2.28
C VAL A 398 20.44 -8.84 -1.32
N GLY A 399 20.76 -10.09 -1.63
CA GLY A 399 21.58 -10.95 -0.75
C GLY A 399 20.78 -11.68 0.34
N THR A 400 19.45 -11.67 0.25
CA THR A 400 18.56 -12.52 1.05
C THR A 400 17.66 -13.38 0.16
N TYR A 401 17.12 -14.46 0.72
CA TYR A 401 16.11 -15.31 0.09
C TYR A 401 14.99 -15.64 1.06
N LYS A 402 13.81 -15.94 0.51
CA LYS A 402 12.66 -16.42 1.27
C LYS A 402 11.93 -17.52 0.50
N ASP A 403 11.91 -18.72 1.05
CA ASP A 403 11.37 -19.94 0.45
C ASP A 403 10.01 -20.37 1.04
N VAL A 404 9.49 -19.61 2.00
CA VAL A 404 8.20 -19.82 2.68
C VAL A 404 7.24 -18.64 2.46
N ASP A 405 5.94 -18.92 2.56
CA ASP A 405 4.91 -17.87 2.53
C ASP A 405 4.80 -17.20 3.90
N GLY A 406 4.69 -15.87 3.90
CA GLY A 406 4.67 -15.06 5.11
C GLY A 406 5.13 -13.63 4.85
N SER A 407 4.77 -12.72 5.76
CA SER A 407 5.02 -11.28 5.60
C SER A 407 6.01 -10.72 6.63
N ASP A 408 6.49 -11.53 7.56
CA ASP A 408 7.47 -11.09 8.56
C ASP A 408 8.84 -10.82 7.89
N PRO A 409 9.45 -9.64 8.10
CA PRO A 409 10.78 -9.33 7.57
C PRO A 409 11.87 -10.32 7.97
N SER A 410 11.75 -10.98 9.12
CA SER A 410 12.71 -11.98 9.61
C SER A 410 12.74 -13.25 8.75
N LEU A 411 11.74 -13.46 7.88
CA LEU A 411 11.72 -14.57 6.93
C LEU A 411 12.67 -14.37 5.75
N CYS A 412 13.12 -13.14 5.47
CA CYS A 412 14.15 -12.88 4.45
C CYS A 412 15.52 -13.27 5.04
N THR A 413 15.92 -14.51 4.82
CA THR A 413 17.17 -15.07 5.34
C THR A 413 18.39 -14.69 4.50
N PRO A 414 19.55 -14.37 5.09
CA PRO A 414 20.75 -14.01 4.33
C PRO A 414 21.30 -15.20 3.54
N CYS A 415 21.73 -14.94 2.31
CA CYS A 415 22.38 -15.93 1.46
C CYS A 415 23.77 -16.27 2.02
N SER A 416 24.19 -17.55 1.90
CA SER A 416 25.52 -17.96 2.37
C SER A 416 26.63 -17.34 1.51
N PHE A 417 27.54 -16.62 2.17
CA PHE A 417 28.76 -16.07 1.54
C PHE A 417 29.77 -17.16 1.16
N GLU A 418 29.69 -18.35 1.75
CA GLU A 418 30.59 -19.47 1.38
C GLU A 418 30.37 -19.94 -0.06
N LYS A 419 29.17 -19.73 -0.60
CA LYS A 419 28.82 -20.04 -1.98
C LYS A 419 29.09 -18.88 -2.95
N LEU A 420 29.51 -17.73 -2.43
CA LEU A 420 29.78 -16.53 -3.23
C LEU A 420 31.27 -16.44 -3.55
N PRO A 421 31.69 -16.46 -4.83
CA PRO A 421 33.07 -16.24 -5.19
C PRO A 421 33.60 -14.89 -4.69
N HIS A 422 34.88 -14.81 -4.31
CA HIS A 422 35.48 -13.59 -3.75
C HIS A 422 35.35 -12.33 -4.63
N ARG A 423 35.22 -12.49 -5.96
CA ARG A 423 35.05 -11.39 -6.92
C ARG A 423 33.63 -11.32 -7.50
N ALA A 424 32.64 -11.74 -6.72
CA ALA A 424 31.22 -11.71 -7.07
C ALA A 424 30.40 -10.87 -6.07
N SER A 425 29.26 -10.39 -6.55
CA SER A 425 28.24 -9.71 -5.74
C SER A 425 26.86 -10.26 -6.08
N PHE A 426 25.99 -10.39 -5.09
CA PHE A 426 24.59 -10.73 -5.32
C PHE A 426 23.93 -9.70 -6.24
N VAL A 427 23.01 -10.18 -7.09
CA VAL A 427 22.29 -9.33 -8.03
C VAL A 427 20.85 -9.12 -7.59
N TYR A 428 20.31 -7.99 -8.02
CA TYR A 428 18.88 -7.74 -7.96
C TYR A 428 18.13 -8.75 -8.84
N VAL A 429 17.06 -9.31 -8.29
CA VAL A 429 16.14 -10.21 -8.99
C VAL A 429 14.73 -9.72 -8.73
N ARG A 430 13.97 -9.61 -9.82
CA ARG A 430 12.57 -9.22 -9.76
C ARG A 430 11.75 -10.28 -9.02
N GLY A 431 10.86 -9.85 -8.13
CA GLY A 431 10.07 -10.72 -7.26
C GLY A 431 10.84 -11.31 -6.09
N GLY A 432 12.10 -10.92 -5.89
CA GLY A 432 12.98 -11.46 -4.85
C GLY A 432 13.40 -12.91 -5.09
N VAL A 433 14.35 -13.37 -4.27
CA VAL A 433 14.90 -14.74 -4.41
C VAL A 433 14.05 -15.72 -3.60
N ASN A 434 13.58 -16.79 -4.25
CA ASN A 434 12.69 -17.79 -3.66
C ASN A 434 13.39 -19.07 -3.18
N GLN A 435 14.72 -19.15 -3.33
CA GLN A 435 15.55 -20.31 -2.99
C GLN A 435 16.86 -19.89 -2.34
N SER A 436 17.47 -20.79 -1.57
CA SER A 436 18.76 -20.54 -0.90
C SER A 436 19.95 -20.33 -1.84
N SER A 437 19.82 -20.68 -3.12
CA SER A 437 20.83 -20.45 -4.15
C SER A 437 20.65 -19.07 -4.78
N CYS A 438 21.22 -18.05 -4.17
CA CYS A 438 21.05 -16.67 -4.61
C CYS A 438 21.89 -16.35 -5.84
N PRO A 439 21.31 -15.72 -6.88
CA PRO A 439 22.05 -15.35 -8.07
C PRO A 439 23.03 -14.23 -7.79
N TYR A 440 24.16 -14.27 -8.48
CA TYR A 440 25.26 -13.33 -8.37
C TYR A 440 25.86 -13.04 -9.74
N ARG A 441 26.62 -11.95 -9.82
CA ARG A 441 27.45 -11.60 -10.98
C ARG A 441 28.86 -11.27 -10.52
N CYS A 442 29.81 -11.43 -11.42
CA CYS A 442 31.16 -10.94 -11.16
C CYS A 442 31.20 -9.41 -11.13
N LEU A 443 32.11 -8.84 -10.34
CA LEU A 443 32.25 -7.39 -10.20
C LEU A 443 32.64 -6.68 -11.51
N SER A 444 33.20 -7.41 -12.47
CA SER A 444 33.62 -6.91 -13.77
C SER A 444 33.47 -7.99 -14.84
N ASP A 445 33.16 -7.58 -16.06
CA ASP A 445 33.08 -8.45 -17.25
C ASP A 445 34.42 -9.13 -17.60
N LYS A 446 35.53 -8.66 -17.00
CA LYS A 446 36.85 -9.29 -17.12
C LYS A 446 36.94 -10.66 -16.45
N TYR A 447 36.05 -10.93 -15.50
CA TYR A 447 36.01 -12.18 -14.75
C TYR A 447 34.92 -13.09 -15.33
N LYS A 448 35.24 -14.37 -15.53
CA LYS A 448 34.26 -15.33 -16.08
C LYS A 448 33.51 -16.07 -14.97
N MET A 449 32.19 -16.14 -15.11
CA MET A 449 31.34 -17.01 -14.30
C MET A 449 31.66 -18.49 -14.56
N PRO A 450 31.48 -19.39 -13.57
CA PRO A 450 30.85 -19.15 -12.27
C PRO A 450 31.78 -18.61 -11.18
N ASN A 451 33.08 -18.91 -11.22
CA ASN A 451 34.00 -18.60 -10.10
C ASN A 451 34.58 -17.17 -10.11
N CYS A 452 34.27 -16.37 -11.13
CA CYS A 452 34.81 -15.02 -11.31
C CYS A 452 36.34 -14.99 -11.36
N TYR A 453 36.92 -15.96 -12.06
CA TYR A 453 38.35 -16.03 -12.33
C TYR A 453 38.77 -15.10 -13.47
N THR A 454 40.01 -14.63 -13.41
CA THR A 454 40.69 -14.01 -14.55
C THR A 454 40.94 -15.04 -15.66
N PRO A 455 41.16 -14.61 -16.90
CA PRO A 455 41.51 -15.53 -18.00
C PRO A 455 42.74 -16.40 -17.70
N LEU A 456 43.72 -15.89 -16.94
CA LEU A 456 44.91 -16.66 -16.54
C LEU A 456 44.58 -17.69 -15.45
N GLU A 457 43.82 -17.30 -14.42
CA GLU A 457 43.36 -18.23 -13.37
C GLU A 457 42.50 -19.36 -13.98
N GLU A 458 41.61 -19.03 -14.92
CA GLU A 458 40.80 -20.00 -15.66
C GLU A 458 41.68 -21.01 -16.42
N LEU A 459 42.73 -20.55 -17.10
CA LEU A 459 43.71 -21.42 -17.76
C LEU A 459 44.40 -22.35 -16.74
N ILE A 460 44.91 -21.80 -15.64
CA ILE A 460 45.59 -22.55 -14.58
C ILE A 460 44.67 -23.65 -14.02
N TYR A 461 43.43 -23.31 -13.70
CA TYR A 461 42.46 -24.26 -13.14
C TYR A 461 41.94 -25.27 -14.19
N THR A 462 41.92 -24.91 -15.47
CA THR A 462 41.63 -25.86 -16.56
C THR A 462 42.67 -26.99 -16.61
N PHE A 463 43.93 -26.70 -16.28
CA PHE A 463 45.01 -27.69 -16.20
C PHE A 463 45.12 -28.39 -14.83
N GLY A 464 44.08 -28.33 -13.99
CA GLY A 464 44.05 -29.01 -12.69
C GLY A 464 44.61 -28.19 -11.53
N GLY A 465 44.84 -26.89 -11.74
CA GLY A 465 45.27 -25.94 -10.71
C GLY A 465 46.74 -25.53 -10.81
N PRO A 466 47.23 -24.73 -9.84
CA PRO A 466 48.55 -24.10 -9.92
C PRO A 466 49.71 -25.09 -10.02
N TRP A 467 49.63 -26.20 -9.29
CA TRP A 467 50.66 -27.23 -9.23
C TRP A 467 50.87 -27.99 -10.55
N PRO A 468 49.85 -28.63 -11.15
CA PRO A 468 50.02 -29.30 -12.44
C PRO A 468 50.32 -28.32 -13.57
N PHE A 469 49.76 -27.10 -13.55
CA PHE A 469 50.09 -26.08 -14.55
C PHE A 469 51.56 -25.67 -14.48
N ALA A 470 52.12 -25.45 -13.29
CA ALA A 470 53.53 -25.14 -13.11
C ALA A 470 54.43 -26.29 -13.58
N LEU A 471 54.06 -27.55 -13.31
CA LEU A 471 54.79 -28.72 -13.81
C LEU A 471 54.76 -28.79 -15.34
N LEU A 472 53.60 -28.59 -15.96
CA LEU A 472 53.45 -28.60 -17.42
C LEU A 472 54.28 -27.47 -18.05
N LEU A 473 54.25 -26.28 -17.45
CA LEU A 473 55.03 -25.13 -17.91
C LEU A 473 56.54 -25.36 -17.75
N LEU A 474 56.98 -26.03 -16.69
CA LEU A 474 58.37 -26.46 -16.53
C LEU A 474 58.78 -27.44 -17.64
N ILE A 475 57.96 -28.45 -17.92
CA ILE A 475 58.22 -29.45 -18.97
C ILE A 475 58.31 -28.77 -20.35
N THR A 476 57.39 -27.86 -20.68
CA THR A 476 57.42 -27.15 -21.96
C THR A 476 58.65 -26.25 -22.09
N LEU A 477 59.07 -25.57 -21.02
CA LEU A 477 60.30 -24.78 -21.02
C LEU A 477 61.55 -25.65 -21.21
N VAL A 478 61.62 -26.81 -20.56
CA VAL A 478 62.73 -27.76 -20.74
C VAL A 478 62.75 -28.28 -22.18
N VAL A 479 61.62 -28.71 -22.74
CA VAL A 479 61.53 -29.16 -24.14
C VAL A 479 61.91 -28.04 -25.11
N LEU A 480 61.45 -26.81 -24.88
CA LEU A 480 61.78 -25.66 -25.71
C LEU A 480 63.28 -25.34 -25.66
N SER A 481 63.89 -25.38 -24.47
CA SER A 481 65.34 -25.18 -24.33
C SER A 481 66.15 -26.27 -25.03
N LEU A 482 65.69 -27.53 -25.00
CA LEU A 482 66.31 -28.63 -25.75
C LEU A 482 66.16 -28.43 -27.26
N LEU A 483 64.99 -28.01 -27.74
CA LEU A 483 64.74 -27.71 -29.15
C LEU A 483 65.61 -26.53 -29.63
N LEU A 484 65.69 -25.44 -28.87
CA LEU A 484 66.54 -24.29 -29.18
C LEU A 484 68.03 -24.66 -29.17
N SER A 485 68.45 -25.53 -28.25
CA SER A 485 69.82 -26.06 -28.21
C SER A 485 70.12 -26.93 -29.44
N ALA A 486 69.19 -27.82 -29.83
CA ALA A 486 69.32 -28.61 -31.04
C ALA A 486 69.31 -27.75 -32.32
N LEU A 487 68.51 -26.69 -32.35
CA LEU A 487 68.46 -25.73 -33.46
C LEU A 487 69.77 -24.93 -33.56
N ARG A 488 70.35 -24.50 -32.42
CA ARG A 488 71.69 -23.90 -32.38
C ARG A 488 72.75 -24.86 -32.89
N ILE A 489 72.71 -26.13 -32.48
CA ILE A 489 73.66 -27.15 -32.98
C ILE A 489 73.49 -27.35 -34.49
N LYS A 490 72.27 -27.33 -35.04
CA LYS A 490 72.05 -27.44 -36.49
C LYS A 490 72.47 -26.19 -37.28
N LEU A 491 72.20 -24.98 -36.78
CA LEU A 491 72.61 -23.73 -37.42
C LEU A 491 74.13 -23.51 -37.36
N VAL A 492 74.79 -23.89 -36.26
CA VAL A 492 76.26 -23.80 -36.11
C VAL A 492 76.98 -24.89 -36.90
N LYS A 493 76.30 -25.99 -37.27
CA LYS A 493 76.88 -27.09 -38.07
C LYS A 493 76.60 -26.98 -39.57
N SER A 494 75.94 -25.91 -40.00
CA SER A 494 75.56 -25.63 -41.40
C SER A 494 76.51 -24.64 -42.11
N ASP A 495 77.65 -24.29 -41.52
CA ASP A 495 78.74 -23.62 -42.22
C ASP A 495 80.02 -24.42 -42.01
N PHE A 496 80.22 -25.48 -42.79
CA PHE A 496 81.56 -25.95 -43.21
C PHE A 496 81.42 -27.04 -44.27
N GLY A 497 81.63 -26.66 -45.53
CA GLY A 497 81.74 -27.58 -46.65
C GLY A 497 82.29 -26.91 -47.91
N TYR A 498 83.56 -27.24 -48.23
CA TYR A 498 84.34 -26.95 -49.45
C TYR A 498 84.98 -25.55 -49.50
N HIS A 499 86.31 -25.38 -49.50
CA HIS A 499 87.27 -25.99 -50.41
C HIS A 499 88.71 -26.04 -49.84
N ALA A 500 89.47 -27.02 -50.31
CA ALA A 500 90.85 -27.33 -49.97
C ALA A 500 91.90 -26.36 -50.55
N ALA A 501 93.04 -26.21 -49.86
CA ALA A 501 94.37 -26.25 -50.48
C ALA A 501 95.48 -26.31 -49.41
N ASN A 502 96.43 -27.24 -49.61
CA ASN A 502 97.73 -27.28 -48.93
C ASN A 502 98.51 -25.97 -49.14
N PRO A 503 99.32 -25.50 -48.17
CA PRO A 503 100.25 -24.41 -48.40
C PRO A 503 101.69 -24.94 -48.58
N ILE A 504 102.36 -24.48 -49.63
CA ILE A 504 103.81 -24.27 -49.60
C ILE A 504 104.07 -22.81 -49.94
N GLY A 505 104.66 -22.09 -48.98
CA GLY A 505 105.71 -21.12 -49.27
C GLY A 505 105.31 -19.66 -49.46
N HIS A 506 105.41 -18.93 -48.35
CA HIS A 506 105.74 -17.50 -48.20
C HIS A 506 104.63 -16.44 -48.35
N PRO A 507 104.63 -15.48 -47.40
CA PRO A 507 104.47 -14.09 -47.81
C PRO A 507 105.37 -13.10 -47.07
N HIS A 508 105.75 -12.07 -47.83
CA HIS A 508 106.28 -10.79 -47.38
C HIS A 508 105.14 -9.74 -47.26
N HIS A 509 105.31 -8.85 -46.29
CA HIS A 509 104.87 -7.44 -46.19
C HIS A 509 103.40 -7.01 -45.97
N HIS A 510 103.26 -6.29 -44.83
CA HIS A 510 102.54 -5.04 -44.54
C HIS A 510 101.15 -4.76 -45.15
N SER A 511 100.16 -4.56 -44.28
CA SER A 511 99.53 -3.25 -43.96
C SER A 511 98.22 -3.45 -43.20
N PHE A 512 98.00 -2.66 -42.14
CA PHE A 512 96.69 -2.47 -41.47
C PHE A 512 95.88 -1.41 -42.23
N PRO A 513 94.54 -1.41 -42.18
CA PRO A 513 93.87 -0.53 -41.19
C PRO A 513 92.48 -0.98 -40.65
N SER A 514 92.29 -0.67 -39.35
CA SER A 514 91.12 -0.10 -38.62
C SER A 514 89.66 -0.21 -39.09
N LEU A 515 88.77 -0.45 -38.09
CA LEU A 515 87.44 0.18 -37.91
C LEU A 515 87.26 0.48 -36.39
N LEU A 516 87.44 1.71 -35.87
CA LEU A 516 86.43 2.78 -35.60
C LEU A 516 84.97 2.27 -35.55
N SER A 517 84.14 2.40 -34.51
CA SER A 517 83.83 3.47 -33.52
C SER A 517 83.45 4.82 -34.12
N LEU A 518 82.14 5.12 -34.08
CA LEU A 518 81.48 6.44 -33.92
C LEU A 518 79.95 6.15 -33.83
N ALA A 519 79.28 6.45 -32.72
CA ALA A 519 78.74 7.76 -32.31
C ALA A 519 77.45 8.13 -33.11
N GLU A 520 76.26 8.27 -32.51
CA GLU A 520 75.78 9.34 -31.61
C GLU A 520 74.96 10.42 -32.38
N VAL A 521 73.62 10.44 -32.17
CA VAL A 521 72.72 11.62 -31.90
C VAL A 521 72.47 12.59 -33.10
N PRO A 522 71.50 13.56 -33.13
CA PRO A 522 70.44 14.04 -32.20
C PRO A 522 69.00 14.17 -32.78
N GLY A 523 68.06 14.57 -31.93
CA GLY A 523 66.68 14.97 -32.28
C GLY A 523 66.48 16.44 -32.71
N THR A 524 65.33 16.99 -32.28
CA THR A 524 64.67 18.28 -32.60
C THR A 524 63.68 18.18 -33.77
N SER A 525 62.44 18.70 -33.73
CA SER A 525 61.96 19.94 -33.09
C SER A 525 60.42 20.03 -32.98
N ARG A 526 59.97 20.78 -31.95
CA ARG A 526 58.80 21.72 -31.84
C ARG A 526 57.38 21.25 -32.17
N ALA A 527 56.47 21.25 -31.17
CA ALA A 527 55.47 22.31 -30.81
C ALA A 527 54.11 22.00 -31.50
N GLU A 528 52.92 22.03 -30.89
CA GLU A 528 52.28 22.92 -29.90
C GLU A 528 51.42 22.09 -28.90
N GLU A 529 51.47 22.34 -27.60
CA GLU A 529 50.47 23.12 -26.84
C GLU A 529 49.00 22.92 -27.23
N THR A 530 48.23 22.27 -26.36
CA THR A 530 47.15 22.96 -25.61
C THR A 530 46.61 22.10 -24.46
N SER A 531 46.75 22.66 -23.27
CA SER A 531 45.97 22.37 -22.08
C SER A 531 44.50 22.76 -22.27
N LYS A 532 43.55 21.96 -21.81
CA LYS A 532 42.83 22.21 -20.54
C LYS A 532 41.66 21.22 -20.29
N PRO A 533 41.27 21.08 -19.00
CA PRO A 533 40.17 20.24 -18.52
C PRO A 533 38.85 21.04 -18.43
N CYS A 534 37.79 20.35 -17.97
CA CYS A 534 36.57 20.82 -17.27
C CYS A 534 35.41 19.92 -17.73
N ALA A 535 34.40 19.58 -16.94
CA ALA A 535 34.00 19.83 -15.55
C ALA A 535 32.96 18.76 -15.20
#